data_AF-A0A524PYX3-F1
#
_entry.id   AF-A0A524PYX3-F1
#
_cell.length_a   1.000
_cell.length_b   1.000
_cell.length_c   1.000
_cell.angle_alpha   90.00
_cell.angle_beta   90.00
_cell.angle_gamma   90.00
#
_symmetry.space_group_name_H-M   'P 1'
#
loop_
_entity.id
_entity.type
_entity.pdbx_description
1 polymer ?
#
loop_
_entity_poly.entity_id
_entity_poly.type
_entity_poly.pdbx_seq_one_letter_code
_entity_poly.pdbx_strand_id
1 'polypeptide(L)'
;MGTDENIRFSRLPMMVFMGFRGFRSKYWAVNHETGVCQGLYEWQTLTDAENYSKSMEMRYMTKRSFPESIEYGIVDKKKEKLEYTVK
;
A
#
# COMPACT_ATOMS: atom_id res chain seq x y z
N MET A 1 2.73 -18.13 7.02
CA MET A 1 1.82 -18.04 5.86
C MET A 1 2.67 -18.14 4.61
N GLY A 2 2.39 -19.12 3.74
CA GLY A 2 3.10 -19.23 2.46
C GLY A 2 2.66 -18.14 1.47
N THR A 3 3.44 -17.93 0.41
CA THR A 3 3.15 -16.95 -0.65
C THR A 3 1.75 -17.16 -1.25
N ASP A 4 1.38 -18.39 -1.59
CA ASP A 4 0.08 -18.70 -2.20
C ASP A 4 -1.10 -18.45 -1.26
N GLU A 5 -0.90 -18.71 0.03
CA GLU A 5 -1.89 -18.41 1.06
C GLU A 5 -2.08 -16.89 1.21
N ASN A 6 -0.98 -16.13 1.19
CA ASN A 6 -1.04 -14.66 1.20
C ASN A 6 -1.78 -14.11 -0.04
N ILE A 7 -1.48 -14.62 -1.23
CA ILE A 7 -2.19 -14.29 -2.49
C ILE A 7 -3.69 -14.53 -2.34
N ARG A 8 -4.08 -15.71 -1.87
CA ARG A 8 -5.49 -16.08 -1.74
C ARG A 8 -6.23 -15.18 -0.75
N PHE A 9 -5.64 -14.92 0.42
CA PHE A 9 -6.26 -14.08 1.44
C PHE A 9 -6.31 -12.60 1.05
N SER A 10 -5.34 -12.11 0.27
CA SER A 10 -5.29 -10.71 -0.17
C SER A 10 -6.39 -10.31 -1.16
N ARG A 11 -7.14 -11.27 -1.72
CA ARG A 11 -8.30 -11.03 -2.60
C ARG A 11 -9.56 -10.57 -1.83
N LEU A 12 -9.71 -10.97 -0.57
CA LEU A 12 -10.86 -10.57 0.25
C LEU A 12 -10.86 -9.06 0.59
N PRO A 13 -9.77 -8.46 1.08
CA PRO A 13 -9.74 -7.04 1.39
C PRO A 13 -9.72 -6.15 0.14
N MET A 14 -9.46 -6.68 -1.07
CA MET A 14 -9.43 -5.89 -2.31
C MET A 14 -10.72 -5.08 -2.53
N MET A 15 -11.89 -5.63 -2.19
CA MET A 15 -13.17 -4.91 -2.36
C MET A 15 -13.35 -3.77 -1.34
N VAL A 16 -12.75 -3.88 -0.15
CA VAL A 16 -12.86 -2.85 0.90
C VAL A 16 -12.15 -1.56 0.47
N PHE A 17 -11.06 -1.66 -0.31
CA PHE A 17 -10.31 -0.47 -0.74
C PHE A 17 -11.12 0.48 -1.63
N MET A 18 -12.10 -0.05 -2.37
CA MET A 18 -12.98 0.77 -3.22
C MET A 18 -13.87 1.73 -2.42
N GLY A 19 -14.06 1.48 -1.12
CA GLY A 19 -14.83 2.35 -0.22
C GLY A 19 -14.04 3.52 0.36
N PHE A 20 -12.71 3.55 0.22
CA PHE A 20 -11.93 4.64 0.79
C PHE A 20 -12.02 5.91 -0.05
N ARG A 21 -12.27 7.02 0.63
CA ARG A 21 -12.26 8.35 0.02
C ARG A 21 -10.93 8.61 -0.69
N GLY A 22 -11.02 8.99 -1.96
CA GLY A 22 -9.85 9.35 -2.75
C GLY A 22 -9.00 8.16 -3.21
N PHE A 23 -9.41 6.91 -2.99
CA PHE A 23 -8.71 5.75 -3.56
C PHE A 23 -8.75 5.80 -5.10
N ARG A 24 -7.62 5.56 -5.77
CA ARG A 24 -7.53 5.55 -7.24
C ARG A 24 -7.10 4.21 -7.78
N SER A 25 -6.04 3.64 -7.23
CA SER A 25 -5.52 2.36 -7.69
C SER A 25 -4.73 1.65 -6.59
N LYS A 26 -4.62 0.34 -6.73
CA LYS A 26 -3.75 -0.51 -5.93
C LYS A 26 -3.04 -1.47 -6.87
N TYR A 27 -1.72 -1.47 -6.81
CA TYR A 27 -0.89 -2.50 -7.41
C TYR A 27 -0.32 -3.37 -6.30
N TRP A 28 -0.36 -4.68 -6.49
CA TRP A 28 0.13 -5.63 -5.52
C TRP A 28 1.16 -6.55 -6.16
N ALA A 29 2.32 -6.65 -5.53
CA ALA A 29 3.46 -7.40 -5.99
C ALA A 29 3.93 -8.38 -4.92
N VAL A 30 4.40 -9.54 -5.35
CA VAL A 30 5.01 -10.54 -4.49
C VAL A 30 6.26 -11.08 -5.15
N ASN A 31 7.33 -11.20 -4.37
CA ASN A 31 8.52 -11.95 -4.75
C ASN A 31 8.35 -13.41 -4.28
N HIS A 32 8.26 -14.34 -5.22
CA HIS A 32 8.04 -15.76 -4.92
C HIS A 32 9.28 -16.46 -4.31
N GLU A 33 10.48 -15.91 -4.52
CA GLU A 33 11.72 -16.46 -3.98
C GLU A 33 11.93 -16.05 -2.53
N THR A 34 11.67 -14.78 -2.20
CA THR A 34 11.89 -14.24 -0.85
C THR A 34 10.63 -14.22 0.01
N GLY A 35 9.45 -14.37 -0.59
CA GLY A 35 8.15 -14.25 0.07
C GLY A 35 7.76 -12.80 0.43
N VAL A 36 8.57 -11.82 0.05
CA VAL A 36 8.28 -10.39 0.31
C VAL A 36 7.11 -9.94 -0.55
N CYS A 37 6.16 -9.23 0.05
CA CYS A 37 5.02 -8.62 -0.64
C CYS A 37 5.02 -7.10 -0.50
N GLN A 38 4.59 -6.41 -1.55
CA GLN A 38 4.49 -4.95 -1.59
C GLN A 38 3.14 -4.52 -2.16
N GLY A 39 2.57 -3.46 -1.57
CA GLY A 39 1.42 -2.76 -2.15
C GLY A 39 1.81 -1.33 -2.52
N LEU A 40 1.60 -0.96 -3.78
CA LEU A 40 1.61 0.45 -4.21
C LEU A 40 0.17 0.94 -4.29
N TYR A 41 -0.10 2.09 -3.69
CA TYR A 41 -1.44 2.67 -3.62
C TYR A 41 -1.40 4.09 -4.18
N GLU A 42 -2.34 4.39 -5.06
CA GLU A 42 -2.53 5.74 -5.56
C GLU A 42 -3.78 6.35 -4.98
N TRP A 43 -3.63 7.62 -4.59
CA TRP A 43 -4.66 8.40 -3.92
C TRP A 43 -4.88 9.72 -4.66
N GLN A 44 -6.08 10.27 -4.53
CA GLN A 44 -6.49 11.52 -5.14
C GLN A 44 -5.74 12.72 -4.57
N THR A 45 -5.49 12.69 -3.26
CA THR A 45 -4.74 13.75 -2.56
C THR A 45 -3.72 13.13 -1.61
N LEU A 46 -2.71 13.92 -1.24
CA LEU A 46 -1.74 13.55 -0.21
C LEU A 46 -2.45 13.23 1.11
N THR A 47 -3.43 14.06 1.49
CA THR A 47 -4.22 13.87 2.72
C THR A 47 -5.00 12.55 2.71
N ASP A 48 -5.55 12.13 1.57
CA ASP A 48 -6.24 10.83 1.49
C ASP A 48 -5.24 9.67 1.72
N ALA A 49 -4.01 9.76 1.18
CA ALA A 49 -2.96 8.77 1.41
C ALA A 49 -2.51 8.73 2.90
N GLU A 50 -2.34 9.89 3.53
CA GLU A 50 -1.98 10.01 4.95
C GLU A 50 -3.07 9.50 5.88
N ASN A 51 -4.34 9.72 5.53
CA ASN A 51 -5.46 9.18 6.29
C ASN A 51 -5.50 7.65 6.19
N TYR A 52 -5.28 7.11 4.99
CA TYR A 52 -5.22 5.68 4.79
C TYR A 52 -4.07 5.03 5.58
N SER A 53 -2.88 5.64 5.64
CA SER A 53 -1.74 5.07 6.40
C SER A 53 -2.02 4.95 7.91
N LYS A 54 -2.95 5.75 8.43
CA LYS A 54 -3.39 5.75 9.84
C LYS A 54 -4.68 4.93 10.09
N SER A 55 -5.23 4.31 9.05
CA SER A 55 -6.50 3.59 9.09
C SER A 55 -6.47 2.35 9.99
N MET A 56 -7.65 1.81 10.34
CA MET A 56 -7.74 0.56 11.10
C MET A 56 -7.28 -0.63 10.26
N GLU A 57 -7.53 -0.56 8.96
CA GLU A 57 -7.21 -1.56 7.95
C GLU A 57 -5.71 -1.69 7.77
N MET A 58 -4.99 -0.56 7.69
CA MET A 58 -3.52 -0.58 7.71
C MET A 58 -2.98 -1.19 9.00
N ARG A 59 -3.55 -0.84 10.17
CA ARG A 59 -3.15 -1.45 11.45
C ARG A 59 -3.41 -2.95 11.49
N TYR A 60 -4.54 -3.41 10.93
CA TYR A 60 -4.87 -4.83 10.84
C TYR A 60 -3.91 -5.58 9.91
N MET A 61 -3.61 -5.02 8.73
CA MET A 61 -2.63 -5.58 7.79
C MET A 61 -1.23 -5.62 8.41
N THR A 62 -0.84 -4.58 9.16
CA THR A 62 0.45 -4.54 9.84
C THR A 62 0.58 -5.66 10.88
N LYS A 63 -0.46 -5.91 11.67
CA LYS A 63 -0.48 -7.00 12.67
C LYS A 63 -0.30 -8.40 12.06
N ARG A 64 -0.63 -8.59 10.79
CA ARG A 64 -0.47 -9.87 10.09
C ARG A 64 0.93 -10.10 9.53
N SER A 65 1.72 -9.04 9.41
CA SER A 65 3.08 -9.15 8.89
C SER A 65 4.03 -9.67 9.96
N PHE A 66 5.22 -10.09 9.56
CA PHE A 66 6.26 -10.39 10.53
C PHE A 66 6.58 -9.13 11.34
N PRO A 67 6.84 -9.26 12.66
CA PRO A 67 7.21 -8.11 13.48
C PRO A 67 8.37 -7.34 12.85
N GLU A 68 8.25 -6.02 12.82
CA GLU A 68 9.29 -5.10 12.31
C GLU A 68 9.65 -5.25 10.83
N SER A 69 8.89 -6.04 10.06
CA SER A 69 9.19 -6.30 8.64
C SER A 69 8.51 -5.32 7.68
N ILE A 70 7.91 -4.24 8.18
CA ILE A 70 7.10 -3.32 7.36
C ILE A 70 7.77 -1.96 7.28
N GLU A 71 7.99 -1.54 6.05
CA GLU A 71 8.38 -0.19 5.71
C GLU A 71 7.34 0.41 4.77
N TYR A 72 7.08 1.71 4.91
CA TYR A 72 6.23 2.43 3.97
C TYR A 72 6.68 3.88 3.86
N GLY A 73 6.36 4.49 2.73
CA GLY A 73 6.56 5.91 2.47
C GLY A 73 5.39 6.46 1.67
N ILE A 74 5.18 7.78 1.76
CA ILE A 74 4.20 8.50 0.96
C ILE A 74 4.96 9.49 0.08
N VAL A 75 4.74 9.43 -1.22
CA VAL A 75 5.43 10.29 -2.19
C VAL A 75 4.41 11.27 -2.79
N ASP A 76 4.71 12.57 -2.68
CA ASP A 76 3.93 13.62 -3.35
C ASP A 76 4.46 13.83 -4.78
N LYS A 77 3.74 13.25 -5.75
CA LYS A 77 4.08 13.34 -7.18
C LYS A 77 4.19 14.78 -7.70
N LYS A 78 3.54 15.77 -7.06
CA LYS A 78 3.63 17.18 -7.48
C LYS A 78 4.99 17.79 -7.11
N LYS A 79 5.53 17.45 -5.95
CA LYS A 79 6.86 17.92 -5.51
C LYS A 79 7.97 17.24 -6.29
N GLU A 80 7.82 15.95 -6.58
CA GLU A 80 8.78 15.22 -7.42
C GLU A 80 8.94 15.86 -8.80
N LYS A 81 7.84 16.18 -9.50
CA LYS A 81 7.91 16.84 -10.82
C LYS A 81 8.63 18.20 -10.79
N LEU A 82 8.52 18.94 -9.69
CA LEU A 82 9.24 20.21 -9.52
C LEU A 82 10.75 19.98 -9.39
N GLU A 83 11.19 18.93 -8.68
CA GLU A 83 12.62 18.61 -8.54
C GLU A 83 13.25 18.06 -9.82
N TYR A 84 12.50 17.31 -10.64
CA TYR A 84 12.98 16.82 -11.94
C TYR A 84 13.03 17.91 -13.03
N THR A 85 12.30 19.02 -12.87
CA THR A 85 12.27 20.11 -13.87
C THR A 85 13.34 21.17 -13.61
N VAL A 86 13.95 21.19 -12.43
CA VAL A 86 14.93 22.21 -11.99
C VAL A 86 16.39 21.74 -12.18
N LYS A 87 16.62 20.60 -12.83
CA LYS A 87 17.95 20.14 -13.27
C LYS A 87 18.14 20.39 -14.76
#